data_AF-A0A1L5KPI7-F1
#
_entry.id   AF-A0A1L5KPI7-F1
#
_cell.length_a   1.000
_cell.length_b   1.000
_cell.length_c   1.000
_cell.angle_alpha   90.00
_cell.angle_beta   90.00
_cell.angle_gamma   90.00
#
_symmetry.space_group_name_H-M   'P 1'
#
loop_
_entity.id
_entity.type
_entity.pdbx_description
1 polymer ?
#
loop_
_entity_poly.entity_id
_entity_poly.type
_entity_poly.pdbx_seq_one_letter_code
_entity_poly.pdbx_strand_id
1 'polypeptide(L)'
;GGKTIAGTGTIDKKGNVGKIGGIQLKMVGAKRDGATWFLAPADNCSAVAGHVPDGLRDVKVATLDEAYRALVAIGKGQADDLPHCTA
;
A
#
# COMPACT_ATOMS: atom_id res chain seq x y z
N GLY A 1 -8.73 11.81 11.23
CA GLY A 1 -7.27 11.97 11.26
C GLY A 1 -6.67 11.04 12.31
N GLY A 2 -5.44 10.56 12.13
CA GLY A 2 -4.77 9.68 13.11
C GLY A 2 -4.48 8.25 12.65
N LYS A 3 -4.54 7.96 11.34
CA LYS A 3 -4.11 6.66 10.80
C LYS A 3 -2.64 6.75 10.38
N THR A 4 -1.82 5.81 10.85
CA THR A 4 -0.45 5.63 10.36
C THR A 4 -0.49 4.79 9.09
N ILE A 5 0.03 5.35 8.00
CA ILE A 5 0.02 4.77 6.67
C ILE A 5 1.46 4.65 6.19
N ALA A 6 1.83 3.49 5.68
CA ALA A 6 3.08 3.27 4.97
C ALA A 6 2.82 3.10 3.48
N GLY A 7 3.78 3.46 2.64
CA GLY A 7 3.71 3.26 1.21
C GLY A 7 5.09 2.98 0.63
N THR A 8 5.14 2.20 -0.44
CA THR A 8 6.39 1.90 -1.16
C THR A 8 6.16 1.80 -2.65
N GLY A 9 7.22 2.02 -3.43
CA GLY A 9 7.17 2.04 -4.89
C GLY A 9 8.25 2.95 -5.44
N THR A 10 8.71 2.65 -6.65
CA THR A 10 9.41 3.65 -7.46
C THR A 10 8.37 4.54 -8.13
N ILE A 11 8.76 5.75 -8.55
CA ILE A 11 7.86 6.66 -9.28
C ILE A 11 8.62 7.17 -10.51
N ASP A 12 8.02 7.04 -11.69
CA ASP A 12 8.56 7.62 -12.92
C ASP A 12 8.02 9.05 -13.17
N LYS A 13 8.53 9.72 -14.22
CA LYS A 13 8.10 11.09 -14.57
C LYS A 13 6.64 11.18 -15.03
N LYS A 14 6.01 10.06 -15.38
CA LYS A 14 4.60 9.97 -15.78
C LYS A 14 3.70 9.66 -14.58
N GLY A 15 4.28 9.45 -13.39
CA GLY A 15 3.56 9.12 -12.17
C GLY A 15 3.21 7.63 -12.05
N ASN A 16 3.80 6.75 -12.86
CA ASN A 16 3.61 5.31 -12.71
C ASN A 16 4.38 4.82 -11.48
N VAL A 17 3.73 3.97 -10.68
CA VAL A 17 4.30 3.35 -9.50
C VAL A 17 4.88 1.99 -9.88
N GLY A 18 6.19 1.84 -9.75
CA GLY A 18 6.89 0.61 -10.13
C GLY A 18 7.22 -0.28 -8.94
N LYS A 19 7.51 -1.55 -9.26
CA LYS A 19 7.89 -2.58 -8.29
C LYS A 19 9.14 -2.24 -7.49
N ILE A 20 9.21 -2.82 -6.30
CA ILE A 20 10.36 -2.75 -5.39
C ILE A 20 10.76 -4.14 -4.90
N GLY A 21 12.01 -4.25 -4.44
CA GLY A 21 12.52 -5.45 -3.78
C GLY A 21 12.20 -5.49 -2.29
N GLY A 22 12.04 -6.70 -1.73
CA GLY A 22 11.87 -6.91 -0.29
C GLY A 22 10.56 -6.37 0.28
N ILE A 23 9.47 -6.39 -0.49
CA ILE A 23 8.19 -5.79 -0.08
C ILE A 23 7.62 -6.43 1.20
N GLN A 24 7.77 -7.74 1.37
CA GLN A 24 7.32 -8.44 2.58
C GLN A 24 8.02 -7.93 3.84
N LEU A 25 9.35 -7.77 3.78
CA LEU A 25 10.14 -7.19 4.89
C LEU A 25 9.71 -5.75 5.19
N LYS A 26 9.36 -4.98 4.16
CA LYS A 26 8.85 -3.61 4.34
C LYS A 26 7.46 -3.58 4.97
N MET A 27 6.58 -4.53 4.66
CA MET A 27 5.28 -4.64 5.34
C MET A 27 5.45 -4.96 6.83
N VAL A 28 6.36 -5.88 7.16
CA VAL A 28 6.69 -6.20 8.57
C VAL A 28 7.25 -4.97 9.29
N GLY A 29 8.18 -4.24 8.67
CA GLY A 29 8.72 -2.98 9.20
C GLY A 29 7.64 -1.93 9.40
N ALA A 30 6.77 -1.72 8.41
CA ALA A 30 5.66 -0.78 8.51
C ALA A 30 4.71 -1.14 9.66
N LYS A 31 4.36 -2.42 9.81
CA LYS A 31 3.51 -2.89 10.90
C LYS A 31 4.17 -2.66 12.26
N ARG A 32 5.46 -2.99 12.39
CA ARG A 32 6.25 -2.74 13.60
C ARG A 32 6.26 -1.26 13.97
N ASP A 33 6.32 -0.38 12.98
CA ASP A 33 6.32 1.07 13.17
C ASP A 33 4.89 1.65 13.34
N GLY A 34 3.88 0.78 13.50
CA GLY A 34 2.52 1.14 13.86
C GLY A 34 1.59 1.43 12.67
N ALA A 35 2.01 1.15 11.43
CA ALA A 35 1.14 1.30 10.28
C ALA A 35 -0.05 0.32 10.35
N THR A 36 -1.22 0.82 9.96
CA THR A 36 -2.45 0.02 9.79
C THR A 36 -2.82 -0.13 8.32
N TRP A 37 -2.17 0.65 7.44
CA TRP A 37 -2.38 0.68 6.00
C TRP A 37 -1.03 0.62 5.29
N PHE A 38 -0.96 -0.11 4.18
CA PHE A 38 0.24 -0.27 3.37
C PHE A 38 -0.09 -0.13 1.88
N LEU A 39 0.37 0.95 1.24
CA LEU A 39 0.23 1.13 -0.20
C LEU A 39 1.33 0.34 -0.91
N ALA A 40 0.94 -0.65 -1.71
CA ALA A 40 1.81 -1.55 -2.45
C ALA A 40 1.69 -1.33 -3.97
N PRO A 41 2.81 -1.37 -4.71
CA PRO A 41 2.77 -1.34 -6.17
C PRO A 41 1.98 -2.53 -6.73
N ALA A 42 1.17 -2.30 -7.76
CA ALA A 42 0.41 -3.36 -8.44
C ALA A 42 1.30 -4.51 -8.92
N ASP A 43 2.50 -4.17 -9.43
CA ASP A 43 3.50 -5.13 -9.90
C ASP A 43 4.11 -6.00 -8.78
N ASN A 44 3.88 -5.66 -7.51
CA ASN A 44 4.30 -6.47 -6.37
C ASN A 44 3.18 -7.36 -5.82
N CYS A 45 1.96 -7.33 -6.36
CA CYS A 45 0.82 -8.02 -5.74
C CYS A 45 1.01 -9.52 -5.53
N SER A 46 1.73 -10.22 -6.41
CA SER A 46 2.05 -11.64 -6.23
C SER A 46 2.92 -11.93 -5.00
N ALA A 47 3.73 -10.96 -4.56
CA ALA A 47 4.56 -11.06 -3.36
C ALA A 47 3.86 -10.51 -2.10
N VAL A 48 2.74 -9.80 -2.27
CA VAL A 48 1.95 -9.19 -1.19
C VAL A 48 0.78 -10.08 -0.79
N ALA A 49 0.03 -10.59 -1.77
CA ALA A 49 -1.15 -11.44 -1.54
C ALA A 49 -0.78 -12.63 -0.65
N GLY A 50 -1.54 -12.82 0.43
CA GLY A 50 -1.31 -13.88 1.42
C GLY A 50 -0.14 -13.64 2.39
N HIS A 51 0.60 -12.54 2.27
CA HIS A 51 1.77 -12.24 3.11
C HIS A 51 1.62 -10.93 3.91
N VAL A 52 0.42 -10.34 3.89
CA VAL A 52 0.11 -9.12 4.64
C VAL A 52 0.06 -9.47 6.14
N PRO A 53 0.84 -8.81 7.00
CA PRO A 53 0.82 -9.05 8.44
C PRO A 53 -0.55 -8.74 9.07
N ASP A 54 -0.92 -9.50 10.10
CA ASP A 54 -2.18 -9.27 10.82
C ASP A 54 -2.31 -7.83 11.33
N GLY A 55 -3.48 -7.23 11.11
CA GLY A 55 -3.76 -5.84 11.46
C GLY A 55 -3.00 -4.81 10.61
N LEU A 56 -2.46 -5.20 9.46
CA LEU A 56 -2.07 -4.33 8.37
C LEU A 56 -3.03 -4.60 7.20
N ARG A 57 -3.53 -3.55 6.54
CA ARG A 57 -4.31 -3.68 5.30
C ARG A 57 -3.50 -3.16 4.12
N ASP A 58 -3.35 -3.97 3.08
CA ASP A 58 -2.71 -3.54 1.85
C ASP A 58 -3.68 -2.77 0.94
N VAL A 59 -3.13 -1.86 0.15
CA VAL A 59 -3.84 -1.14 -0.90
C VAL A 59 -3.00 -1.18 -2.18
N LYS A 60 -3.57 -1.76 -3.23
CA LYS A 60 -2.94 -1.87 -4.55
C LYS A 60 -2.97 -0.53 -5.26
N VAL A 61 -1.82 -0.04 -5.73
CA VAL A 61 -1.71 1.19 -6.52
C VAL A 61 -0.79 1.01 -7.72
N ALA A 62 -1.17 1.56 -8.87
CA ALA A 62 -0.37 1.57 -10.09
C ALA A 62 0.14 2.97 -10.44
N THR A 63 -0.44 4.03 -9.86
CA THR A 63 -0.04 5.42 -10.12
C THR A 63 0.03 6.26 -8.84
N LEU A 64 0.78 7.35 -8.90
CA LEU A 64 0.88 8.33 -7.81
C LEU A 64 -0.48 8.96 -7.49
N ASP A 65 -1.31 9.18 -8.51
CA ASP A 65 -2.67 9.71 -8.34
C ASP A 65 -3.57 8.70 -7.60
N GLU A 66 -3.50 7.42 -7.93
CA GLU A 66 -4.22 6.37 -7.18
C GLU A 66 -3.75 6.31 -5.72
N ALA A 67 -2.45 6.40 -5.48
CA ALA A 67 -1.89 6.47 -4.13
C ALA A 67 -2.45 7.67 -3.35
N TYR A 68 -2.47 8.85 -3.97
CA TYR A 68 -3.05 10.04 -3.35
C TYR A 68 -4.54 9.88 -3.05
N ARG A 69 -5.33 9.36 -4.00
CA ARG A 69 -6.76 9.10 -3.80
C ARG A 69 -7.01 8.10 -2.68
N ALA A 70 -6.20 7.05 -2.57
CA ALA A 70 -6.25 6.10 -1.46
C ALA A 70 -5.99 6.78 -0.11
N LEU A 71 -4.96 7.63 -0.02
CA LEU A 71 -4.66 8.39 1.21
C LEU A 71 -5.84 9.28 1.63
N VAL A 72 -6.46 9.98 0.68
CA VAL A 72 -7.63 10.83 0.93
C VAL A 72 -8.81 10.00 1.41
N ALA A 73 -9.09 8.85 0.78
CA ALA A 73 -10.17 7.95 1.17
C ALA A 73 -9.97 7.40 2.59
N ILE A 74 -8.74 6.97 2.93
CA ILE A 74 -8.36 6.54 4.29
C ILE A 74 -8.56 7.68 5.30
N GLY A 75 -8.14 8.90 4.96
CA GLY A 75 -8.32 10.08 5.81
C GLY A 75 -9.78 10.40 6.10
N LYS A 76 -10.68 10.13 5.15
CA LYS A 76 -12.14 10.31 5.25
C LYS A 76 -12.88 9.13 5.87
N GLY A 77 -12.20 8.00 6.13
CA GLY A 77 -12.86 6.78 6.59
C GLY A 77 -13.70 6.07 5.52
N GLN A 78 -13.44 6.34 4.24
CA GLN A 78 -14.14 5.76 3.08
C GLN A 78 -13.25 4.74 2.36
N ALA A 79 -12.61 3.86 3.14
CA ALA A 79 -11.50 3.05 2.64
C ALA A 79 -11.88 1.59 2.38
N ASP A 80 -13.09 1.17 2.72
CA ASP A 80 -13.51 -0.23 2.70
C ASP A 80 -13.39 -0.84 1.29
N ASP A 81 -13.73 -0.06 0.26
CA ASP A 81 -13.71 -0.50 -1.14
C ASP A 81 -12.35 -0.25 -1.84
N LEU A 82 -11.32 0.17 -1.10
CA LEU A 82 -10.00 0.35 -1.72
C LEU A 82 -9.47 -0.98 -2.26
N PRO A 83 -8.85 -0.98 -3.45
CA PRO A 83 -8.36 -2.19 -4.07
C PRO A 83 -7.25 -2.80 -3.21
N HIS A 84 -7.30 -4.12 -3.01
CA HIS A 84 -6.23 -4.89 -2.38
C HIS A 84 -5.58 -5.82 -3.40
N CYS A 85 -4.41 -6.33 -3.08
CA CYS A 85 -3.76 -7.36 -3.86
C CYS A 85 -4.50 -8.69 -3.67
N THR A 86 -4.77 -9.37 -4.78
CA THR A 86 -5.30 -10.73 -4.83
C THR A 86 -4.26 -11.65 -5.46
N ALA A 87 -4.25 -12.91 -5.05
CA ALA A 87 -3.41 -13.95 -5.64
C ALA A 87 -3.92 -14.33 -7.04
#